data_AF-A0A540V0Z2-F1
#
_entry.id   AF-A0A540V0Z2-F1
#
_cell.length_a   1.000
_cell.length_b   1.000
_cell.length_c   1.000
_cell.angle_alpha   90.00
_cell.angle_beta   90.00
_cell.angle_gamma   90.00
#
_symmetry.space_group_name_H-M   'P 1'
#
loop_
_entity.id
_entity.type
_entity.pdbx_description
1 polymer ?
#
loop_
_entity_poly.entity_id
_entity_poly.type
_entity_poly.pdbx_seq_one_letter_code
_entity_poly.pdbx_strand_id
1 'polypeptide(L)'
;MEMIDYNAIPAYLESTELTFELESVGIYENIMFPVSAKEISPQVEVQYNLEEERNTQKSVDKGHSPWRLDPVATAQVFVSLKISPGGIEGEYPIESENLKLLHSDHEVAIVEVDDPDTNIHTVYLKRLIRQDETGIWTVVGYDENGK
;
A
#
# COMPACT_ATOMS: atom_id res chain seq x y z
N MET A 1 20.18 -54.09 36.22
CA MET A 1 18.73 -54.30 36.12
C MET A 1 18.31 -53.61 34.84
N GLU A 2 17.91 -54.38 33.84
CA GLU A 2 17.29 -53.91 32.60
C GLU A 2 15.99 -53.16 32.87
N MET A 3 15.66 -52.15 32.05
CA MET A 3 14.42 -51.98 31.25
C MET A 3 14.73 -50.89 30.19
N ILE A 4 15.07 -51.25 28.95
CA ILE A 4 14.21 -51.37 27.74
C ILE A 4 13.47 -50.05 27.45
N ASP A 5 14.01 -49.19 26.57
CA ASP A 5 13.88 -49.14 25.09
C ASP A 5 12.64 -48.35 24.63
N TYR A 6 12.81 -47.53 23.60
CA TYR A 6 11.95 -47.38 22.42
C TYR A 6 12.15 -46.00 21.77
N ASN A 7 12.70 -46.05 20.54
CA ASN A 7 12.40 -45.19 19.38
C ASN A 7 12.52 -43.66 19.53
N ALA A 8 13.13 -42.87 18.64
CA ALA A 8 13.75 -43.09 17.34
C ALA A 8 14.53 -41.80 16.96
N ILE A 9 15.60 -41.98 16.17
CA ILE A 9 16.20 -41.15 15.09
C ILE A 9 16.05 -39.60 15.13
N PRO A 10 17.14 -38.85 14.88
CA PRO A 10 17.29 -37.44 15.25
C PRO A 10 16.62 -36.49 14.26
N ALA A 11 16.19 -35.33 14.75
CA ALA A 11 15.90 -34.18 13.91
C ALA A 11 16.94 -33.10 14.17
N TYR A 12 17.95 -33.05 13.31
CA TYR A 12 18.62 -31.80 12.99
C TYR A 12 17.57 -30.80 12.51
N LEU A 13 17.54 -29.61 13.08
CA LEU A 13 17.51 -28.39 12.28
C LEU A 13 17.95 -27.24 13.20
N GLU A 14 19.13 -26.70 12.88
CA GLU A 14 19.56 -25.41 13.39
C GLU A 14 18.55 -24.35 12.96
N SER A 15 17.98 -23.68 13.94
CA SER A 15 17.57 -22.29 13.80
C SER A 15 18.18 -21.57 14.98
N THR A 16 19.26 -20.86 14.69
CA THR A 16 19.84 -19.84 15.55
C THR A 16 18.72 -18.92 16.02
N GLU A 17 18.21 -19.15 17.22
CA GLU A 17 17.31 -18.24 17.89
C GLU A 17 18.08 -16.94 18.12
N LEU A 18 17.70 -15.90 17.37
CA LEU A 18 18.09 -14.52 17.63
C LEU A 18 17.43 -14.08 18.96
N THR A 19 18.06 -14.42 20.08
CA THR A 19 17.79 -13.79 21.37
C THR A 19 18.32 -12.36 21.32
N PHE A 20 17.45 -11.38 21.10
CA PHE A 20 17.75 -9.97 21.30
C PHE A 20 17.29 -9.58 22.70
N GLU A 21 18.24 -9.44 23.62
CA GLU A 21 18.02 -8.94 24.99
C GLU A 21 17.63 -7.45 24.89
N LEU A 22 16.35 -7.14 25.09
CA LEU A 22 15.85 -5.76 25.18
C LEU A 22 16.15 -5.22 26.58
N GLU A 23 17.32 -4.59 26.75
CA GLU A 23 17.54 -3.70 27.88
C GLU A 23 16.61 -2.49 27.76
N SER A 24 15.66 -2.42 28.70
CA SER A 24 14.63 -1.40 28.76
C SER A 24 15.22 -0.01 29.03
N VAL A 25 15.01 0.93 28.11
CA VAL A 25 14.92 2.35 28.44
C VAL A 25 13.66 2.89 27.77
N GLY A 26 12.73 3.36 28.61
CA GLY A 26 11.40 3.79 28.21
C GLY A 26 11.38 4.98 27.24
N ILE A 27 10.16 5.34 26.84
CA ILE A 27 9.73 6.39 25.89
C ILE A 27 9.92 6.11 24.39
N TYR A 28 9.19 5.11 23.88
CA TYR A 28 8.52 5.20 22.57
C TYR A 28 7.16 4.53 22.69
N GLU A 29 6.11 5.30 22.44
CA GLU A 29 4.73 4.83 22.44
C GLU A 29 4.57 3.72 21.39
N ASN A 30 4.04 2.58 21.85
CA ASN A 30 3.45 1.52 21.04
C ASN A 30 4.19 1.13 19.75
N ILE A 31 5.29 0.42 19.87
CA ILE A 31 5.74 -0.46 18.77
C ILE A 31 4.81 -1.67 18.75
N MET A 32 3.65 -1.47 18.12
CA MET A 32 2.81 -2.56 17.65
C MET A 32 3.49 -3.10 16.38
N PHE A 33 4.07 -4.30 16.45
CA PHE A 33 4.37 -5.06 15.24
C PHE A 33 3.12 -5.86 14.87
N PRO A 34 2.29 -5.43 13.90
CA PRO A 34 1.35 -6.36 13.29
C PRO A 34 2.16 -7.27 12.37
N VAL A 35 2.37 -8.51 12.81
CA VAL A 35 2.72 -9.61 11.91
C VAL A 35 1.57 -9.75 10.92
N SER A 36 1.87 -9.54 9.63
CA SER A 36 1.00 -9.69 8.45
C SER A 36 0.28 -8.42 7.94
N ALA A 37 1.05 -7.49 7.38
CA ALA A 37 0.65 -6.74 6.20
C ALA A 37 1.72 -6.99 5.13
N LYS A 38 1.35 -7.18 3.87
CA LYS A 38 2.31 -7.16 2.76
C LYS A 38 2.89 -5.75 2.74
N GLU A 39 4.09 -5.57 3.32
CA GLU A 39 4.71 -4.26 3.44
C GLU A 39 4.87 -3.66 2.04
N ILE A 40 4.20 -2.54 1.82
CA ILE A 40 4.37 -1.74 0.62
C ILE A 40 5.56 -0.83 0.85
N SER A 41 6.55 -0.90 -0.04
CA SER A 41 7.74 -0.06 0.03
C SER A 41 7.93 0.65 -1.32
N PRO A 42 7.19 1.76 -1.56
CA PRO A 42 7.30 2.51 -2.80
C PRO A 42 8.69 3.17 -2.91
N GLN A 43 9.19 3.34 -4.13
CA GLN A 43 10.41 4.10 -4.39
C GLN A 43 10.25 5.59 -4.08
N VAL A 44 9.08 6.15 -4.40
CA VAL A 44 8.72 7.54 -4.11
C VAL A 44 7.50 7.58 -3.21
N GLU A 45 7.67 8.06 -1.98
CA GLU A 45 6.57 8.27 -1.05
C GLU A 45 5.77 9.54 -1.37
N VAL A 46 4.45 9.43 -1.32
CA VAL A 46 3.54 10.57 -1.47
C VAL A 46 3.04 10.97 -0.09
N GLN A 47 3.38 12.18 0.33
CA GLN A 47 2.95 12.74 1.60
C GLN A 47 1.43 13.00 1.58
N TYR A 48 0.77 12.67 2.68
CA TYR A 48 -0.66 12.90 2.87
C TYR A 48 -0.94 13.51 4.24
N ASN A 49 -2.05 14.23 4.35
CA ASN A 49 -2.53 14.79 5.61
C ASN A 49 -3.83 14.11 6.03
N LEU A 50 -3.81 13.43 7.18
CA LEU A 50 -4.98 12.69 7.67
C LEU A 50 -6.22 13.56 7.89
N GLU A 51 -6.05 14.83 8.27
CA GLU A 51 -7.19 15.73 8.44
C GLU A 51 -7.79 16.16 7.09
N GLU A 52 -6.96 16.40 6.09
CA GLU A 52 -7.42 16.65 4.73
C GLU A 52 -8.12 15.43 4.15
N GLU A 53 -7.57 14.22 4.34
CA GLU A 53 -8.21 12.97 3.88
C GLU A 53 -9.55 12.72 4.57
N ARG A 54 -9.71 13.07 5.87
CA ARG A 54 -11.03 13.03 6.53
C ARG A 54 -12.03 13.98 5.91
N ASN A 55 -11.59 15.18 5.51
CA ASN A 55 -12.46 16.16 4.85
C ASN A 55 -12.79 15.73 3.42
N THR A 56 -11.84 15.15 2.69
CA THR A 56 -12.05 14.53 1.39
C THR A 56 -13.07 13.40 1.50
N GLN A 57 -12.94 12.51 2.48
CA GLN A 57 -13.89 11.43 2.73
C GLN A 57 -15.30 11.96 2.98
N LYS A 58 -15.48 12.99 3.83
CA LYS A 58 -16.79 13.65 4.04
C LYS A 58 -17.34 14.29 2.77
N SER A 59 -16.47 14.77 1.89
CA SER A 59 -16.87 15.34 0.59
C SER A 59 -17.36 14.24 -0.35
N VAL A 60 -16.65 13.11 -0.40
CA VAL A 60 -17.03 11.93 -1.18
C VAL A 60 -18.34 11.32 -0.70
N ASP A 61 -18.56 11.25 0.62
CA ASP A 61 -19.83 10.81 1.20
C ASP A 61 -21.02 11.68 0.75
N LYS A 62 -20.77 12.96 0.40
CA LYS A 62 -21.78 13.89 -0.13
C LYS A 62 -21.93 13.82 -1.66
N GLY A 63 -21.23 12.89 -2.30
CA GLY A 63 -21.29 12.64 -3.75
C GLY A 63 -20.27 13.42 -4.58
N HIS A 64 -19.29 14.09 -3.96
CA HIS A 64 -18.22 14.75 -4.71
C HIS A 64 -17.09 13.78 -5.05
N SER A 65 -16.48 13.91 -6.23
CA SER A 65 -15.32 13.09 -6.64
C SER A 65 -15.49 11.58 -6.41
N PRO A 66 -16.60 10.96 -6.87
CA PRO A 66 -16.93 9.55 -6.59
C PRO A 66 -15.86 8.56 -7.06
N TRP A 67 -15.04 8.96 -8.04
CA TRP A 67 -13.89 8.20 -8.53
C TRP A 67 -12.86 7.87 -7.43
N ARG A 68 -12.82 8.60 -6.31
CA ARG A 68 -11.97 8.30 -5.15
C ARG A 68 -12.30 6.98 -4.45
N LEU A 69 -13.44 6.36 -4.75
CA LEU A 69 -13.84 5.05 -4.21
C LEU A 69 -13.26 3.88 -5.02
N ASP A 70 -12.77 4.15 -6.24
CA ASP A 70 -12.15 3.17 -7.11
C ASP A 70 -10.62 3.38 -7.16
N PRO A 71 -9.82 2.34 -6.88
CA PRO A 71 -8.36 2.48 -6.81
C PRO A 71 -7.74 2.73 -8.19
N VAL A 72 -8.31 2.19 -9.27
CA VAL A 72 -7.80 2.35 -10.63
C VAL A 72 -8.06 3.77 -11.12
N ALA A 73 -9.27 4.29 -10.93
CA ALA A 73 -9.62 5.68 -11.27
C ALA A 73 -8.80 6.68 -10.44
N THR A 74 -8.57 6.39 -9.16
CA THR A 74 -7.71 7.22 -8.31
C THR A 74 -6.27 7.23 -8.82
N ALA A 75 -5.73 6.08 -9.22
CA ALA A 75 -4.41 5.98 -9.84
C ALA A 75 -4.36 6.73 -11.19
N GLN A 76 -5.38 6.61 -12.03
CA GLN A 76 -5.47 7.30 -13.32
C GLN A 76 -5.37 8.81 -13.15
N VAL A 77 -6.16 9.39 -12.24
CA VAL A 77 -6.11 10.84 -11.96
C VAL A 77 -4.74 11.25 -11.43
N PHE A 78 -4.14 10.46 -10.53
CA PHE A 78 -2.82 10.74 -9.99
C PHE A 78 -1.74 10.78 -11.08
N VAL A 79 -1.66 9.74 -11.92
CA VAL A 79 -0.69 9.65 -13.03
C VAL A 79 -0.96 10.76 -14.05
N SER A 80 -2.22 11.04 -14.35
CA SER A 80 -2.60 12.12 -15.25
C SER A 80 -2.09 13.49 -14.80
N LEU A 81 -2.16 13.78 -13.50
CA LEU A 81 -1.65 15.02 -12.93
C LEU A 81 -0.11 15.06 -12.88
N LYS A 82 0.57 13.91 -12.88
CA LYS A 82 2.03 13.83 -13.02
C LYS A 82 2.47 14.14 -14.45
N ILE A 83 1.72 13.69 -15.46
CA ILE A 83 1.96 14.01 -16.87
C ILE A 83 1.61 15.48 -17.16
N SER A 84 0.50 15.97 -16.60
CA SER A 84 -0.01 17.34 -16.82
C SER A 84 -0.13 18.13 -15.50
N PRO A 85 0.98 18.67 -14.95
CA PRO A 85 0.97 19.39 -13.67
C PRO A 85 0.12 20.66 -13.64
N GLY A 86 -0.20 21.22 -14.82
CA GLY A 86 -1.09 22.37 -14.97
C GLY A 86 -2.58 22.05 -14.79
N GLY A 87 -2.93 20.77 -14.65
CA GLY A 87 -4.30 20.28 -14.64
C GLY A 87 -4.61 19.45 -15.89
N ILE A 88 -5.78 18.83 -15.89
CA ILE A 88 -6.29 17.99 -16.98
C ILE A 88 -7.47 18.73 -17.62
N GLU A 89 -7.42 18.94 -18.93
CA GLU A 89 -8.50 19.54 -19.70
C GLU A 89 -8.97 18.53 -20.76
N GLY A 90 -10.26 18.23 -20.80
CA GLY A 90 -10.81 17.23 -21.72
C GLY A 90 -10.56 15.79 -21.24
N GLU A 91 -10.01 14.95 -22.12
CA GLU A 91 -9.73 13.55 -21.84
C GLU A 91 -8.47 13.38 -20.97
N TYR A 92 -8.39 12.25 -20.26
CA TYR A 92 -7.19 11.91 -19.50
C TYR A 92 -6.01 11.62 -20.45
N PRO A 93 -4.79 12.05 -20.11
CA PRO A 93 -3.59 11.75 -20.89
C PRO A 93 -3.17 10.27 -20.81
N ILE A 94 -3.79 9.49 -19.93
CA ILE A 94 -3.62 8.04 -19.82
C ILE A 94 -4.98 7.35 -19.90
N GLU A 95 -5.07 6.36 -20.79
CA GLU A 95 -6.27 5.55 -20.98
C GLU A 95 -6.45 4.57 -19.83
N SER A 96 -7.70 4.27 -19.49
CA SER A 96 -8.01 3.37 -18.36
C SER A 96 -7.49 1.95 -18.56
N GLU A 97 -7.40 1.52 -19.82
CA GLU A 97 -6.93 0.23 -20.30
C GLU A 97 -5.44 0.01 -20.03
N ASN A 98 -4.68 1.11 -19.89
CA ASN A 98 -3.25 1.08 -19.56
C ASN A 98 -3.02 0.95 -18.04
N LEU A 99 -4.09 0.94 -17.23
CA LEU A 99 -4.02 0.70 -15.80
C LEU A 99 -4.60 -0.68 -15.45
N LYS A 100 -3.84 -1.43 -14.66
CA LYS A 100 -4.24 -2.78 -14.24
C LYS A 100 -4.14 -2.95 -12.74
N LEU A 101 -5.25 -3.33 -12.12
CA LEU A 101 -5.29 -3.65 -10.70
C LEU A 101 -4.55 -4.98 -10.46
N LEU A 102 -3.36 -4.92 -9.86
CA LEU A 102 -2.56 -6.10 -9.53
C LEU A 102 -3.01 -6.74 -8.21
N HIS A 103 -3.41 -5.91 -7.25
CA HIS A 103 -3.86 -6.32 -5.93
C HIS A 103 -4.87 -5.31 -5.39
N SER A 104 -5.89 -5.80 -4.70
CA SER A 104 -6.78 -4.97 -3.88
C SER A 104 -7.34 -5.81 -2.74
N ASP A 105 -7.25 -5.29 -1.53
CA ASP A 105 -7.99 -5.76 -0.37
C ASP A 105 -8.73 -4.58 0.29
N HIS A 106 -9.07 -4.71 1.57
CA HIS A 106 -9.81 -3.69 2.31
C HIS A 106 -8.94 -2.49 2.70
N GLU A 107 -7.62 -2.64 2.75
CA GLU A 107 -6.68 -1.60 3.17
C GLU A 107 -5.78 -1.11 2.03
N VAL A 108 -5.33 -2.00 1.16
CA VAL A 108 -4.27 -1.77 0.18
C VAL A 108 -4.74 -2.08 -1.23
N ALA A 109 -4.34 -1.23 -2.17
CA ALA A 109 -4.41 -1.51 -3.60
C ALA A 109 -3.09 -1.19 -4.31
N ILE A 110 -2.77 -2.00 -5.32
CA ILE A 110 -1.59 -1.85 -6.17
C ILE A 110 -2.06 -1.83 -7.61
N VAL A 111 -1.75 -0.75 -8.32
CA VAL A 111 -2.12 -0.54 -9.72
C VAL A 111 -0.85 -0.48 -10.56
N GLU A 112 -0.75 -1.35 -11.55
CA GLU A 112 0.26 -1.30 -12.62
C GLU A 112 -0.14 -0.26 -13.65
N VAL A 113 0.86 0.44 -14.19
CA VAL A 113 0.72 1.47 -15.20
C VAL A 113 1.62 1.07 -16.38
N ASP A 114 1.01 0.81 -17.53
CA ASP A 114 1.69 0.45 -18.78
C ASP A 114 1.37 1.49 -19.85
N ASP A 115 1.98 2.67 -19.72
CA ASP A 115 1.75 3.80 -20.61
C ASP A 115 3.08 4.47 -21.00
N PRO A 116 3.33 4.72 -22.30
CA PRO A 116 4.59 5.30 -22.78
C PRO A 116 4.81 6.76 -22.37
N ASP A 117 3.76 7.49 -21.96
CA ASP A 117 3.83 8.92 -21.64
C ASP A 117 4.26 9.19 -20.19
N THR A 118 4.47 8.14 -19.38
CA THR A 118 4.92 8.24 -18.00
C THR A 118 6.05 7.25 -17.67
N ASN A 119 6.91 7.62 -16.72
CA ASN A 119 7.89 6.67 -16.16
C ASN A 119 7.33 5.88 -14.97
N ILE A 120 6.15 6.26 -14.47
CA ILE A 120 5.49 5.61 -13.34
C ILE A 120 4.96 4.26 -13.84
N HIS A 121 5.38 3.16 -13.22
CA HIS A 121 4.92 1.82 -13.60
C HIS A 121 4.07 1.15 -12.50
N THR A 122 4.10 1.66 -11.27
CA THR A 122 3.30 1.10 -10.18
C THR A 122 2.86 2.21 -9.23
N VAL A 123 1.57 2.22 -8.87
CA VAL A 123 0.97 3.14 -7.93
C VAL A 123 0.42 2.36 -6.74
N TYR A 124 0.73 2.84 -5.54
CA TYR A 124 0.32 2.23 -4.29
C TYR A 124 -0.72 3.11 -3.60
N LEU A 125 -1.84 2.49 -3.25
CA LEU A 125 -2.96 3.18 -2.62
C LEU A 125 -3.31 2.52 -1.30
N LYS A 126 -3.75 3.35 -0.36
CA LYS A 126 -4.32 2.90 0.91
C LYS A 126 -5.64 3.57 1.21
N ARG A 127 -6.51 2.84 1.89
CA ARG A 127 -7.66 3.39 2.60
C ARG A 127 -7.19 3.89 3.96
N LEU A 128 -7.08 5.20 4.14
CA LEU A 128 -6.52 5.77 5.38
C LEU A 128 -7.58 6.05 6.45
N ILE A 129 -8.83 6.29 6.04
CA ILE A 129 -9.92 6.74 6.93
C ILE A 129 -10.90 5.61 7.27
N ARG A 130 -11.31 4.82 6.28
CA ARG A 130 -12.25 3.70 6.39
C ARG A 130 -11.77 2.54 5.54
N GLN A 131 -11.77 1.32 6.07
CA GLN A 131 -11.30 0.12 5.36
C GLN A 131 -12.42 -0.61 4.59
N ASP A 132 -13.68 -0.22 4.78
CA ASP A 132 -14.79 -0.78 4.01
C ASP A 132 -14.89 -0.16 2.60
N GLU A 133 -15.81 -0.68 1.78
CA GLU A 133 -16.02 -0.26 0.38
C GLU A 133 -16.38 1.23 0.21
N THR A 134 -16.77 1.92 1.28
CA THR A 134 -17.05 3.37 1.27
C THR A 134 -15.83 4.23 1.56
N GLY A 135 -14.69 3.61 1.90
CA GLY A 135 -13.43 4.28 2.13
C GLY A 135 -12.79 4.80 0.86
N ILE A 136 -12.34 6.06 0.89
CA ILE A 136 -11.56 6.64 -0.20
C ILE A 136 -10.18 6.00 -0.31
N TRP A 137 -9.69 5.87 -1.53
CA TRP A 137 -8.31 5.53 -1.81
C TRP A 137 -7.43 6.78 -1.82
N THR A 138 -6.30 6.69 -1.15
CA THR A 138 -5.26 7.71 -1.10
C THR A 138 -3.96 7.12 -1.65
N VAL A 139 -3.34 7.79 -2.61
CA VAL A 139 -2.02 7.38 -3.11
C VAL A 139 -0.97 7.65 -2.03
N VAL A 140 -0.25 6.61 -1.63
CA VAL A 140 0.80 6.69 -0.59
C VAL A 140 2.21 6.59 -1.18
N GLY A 141 2.33 6.18 -2.43
CA GLY A 141 3.59 6.15 -3.15
C GLY A 141 3.48 5.56 -4.54
N TYR A 142 4.57 5.58 -5.28
CA TYR A 142 4.70 4.99 -6.60
C TYR A 142 6.14 4.59 -6.90
N ASP A 143 6.29 3.74 -7.90
CA ASP A 143 7.58 3.35 -8.47
C ASP A 143 7.73 3.92 -9.87
N GLU A 144 8.96 4.31 -10.21
CA GLU A 144 9.33 4.83 -11.51
C GLU A 144 10.49 4.06 -12.12
N ASN A 145 10.45 3.86 -13.44
CA ASN A 145 11.61 3.35 -14.15
C ASN A 145 12.66 4.48 -14.17
N GLY A 146 13.79 4.24 -13.49
CA GLY A 146 14.92 5.16 -13.52
C GLY A 146 15.35 5.42 -14.96
N LYS A 147 15.29 6.69 -15.38
CA LYS A 147 15.89 7.15 -16.63
C LYS A 147 17.35 7.52 -16.43
#